data_AF-A0A2G5V5U6-F1
#
_entry.id   AF-A0A2G5V5U6-F1
#
_cell.length_a   1.000
_cell.length_b   1.000
_cell.length_c   1.000
_cell.angle_alpha   90.00
_cell.angle_beta   90.00
_cell.angle_gamma   90.00
#
_symmetry.space_group_name_H-M   'P 1'
#
loop_
_entity.id
_entity.type
_entity.pdbx_description
1 polymer ?
#
loop_
_entity_poly.entity_id
_entity_poly.type
_entity_poly.pdbx_seq_one_letter_code
_entity_poly.pdbx_strand_id
1 'polypeptide(L)'
;MKKLIKSTQMARFKAINTIVYGCSTTNQPYVYIPYKRGNDIIIRIMKNDKNKNCDFQLDLYGKIIDFRLNKENEQSQSYPIALFYLSEKRTVYECIHNYIFDFFGNAVEYYWKEDDYRCDLPIIPKLKNVSFCAKVHIRGCRADPENLETIFSQYPVLKAIQIDTDMFKGTFSPESKFYQTESIESEQFKHNIPDILSHFQGRQAFIQCGKDRNNMLVSDLIKFVNRWKSGEAFQNLEYLRIQVALFEIPQNNIMNGVGAKYVETTKITPKHSLPRV
;
A
#
# COMPACT_ATOMS: atom_id res chain seq x y z
N MET A 1 -7.62 30.23 -13.23
CA MET A 1 -8.38 28.99 -12.99
C MET A 1 -8.07 28.28 -11.66
N LYS A 2 -6.83 27.84 -11.40
CA LYS A 2 -6.47 27.06 -10.17
C LYS A 2 -6.92 27.71 -8.85
N LYS A 3 -6.68 29.01 -8.66
CA LYS A 3 -7.10 29.77 -7.46
C LYS A 3 -8.63 29.76 -7.27
N LEU A 4 -9.38 29.91 -8.35
CA LEU A 4 -10.84 29.91 -8.31
C LEU A 4 -11.37 28.54 -7.87
N ILE A 5 -10.89 27.45 -8.46
CA ILE A 5 -11.28 26.08 -8.09
C ILE A 5 -10.98 25.80 -6.61
N LYS A 6 -9.78 26.19 -6.14
CA LYS A 6 -9.42 26.03 -4.72
C LYS A 6 -10.36 26.80 -3.80
N SER A 7 -10.68 28.05 -4.15
CA SER A 7 -11.56 28.91 -3.34
C SER A 7 -13.00 28.39 -3.29
N THR A 8 -13.54 27.84 -4.38
CA THR A 8 -14.94 27.37 -4.43
C THR A 8 -15.13 26.00 -3.80
N GLN A 9 -14.05 25.23 -3.59
CA GLN A 9 -14.11 23.87 -3.05
C GLN A 9 -13.24 23.69 -1.81
N MET A 10 -12.98 24.76 -1.06
CA MET A 10 -12.05 24.76 0.09
C MET A 10 -12.32 23.64 1.10
N ALA A 11 -13.60 23.39 1.43
CA ALA A 11 -13.98 22.33 2.37
C ALA A 11 -13.57 20.94 1.85
N ARG A 12 -13.78 20.68 0.54
CA ARG A 12 -13.36 19.43 -0.10
C ARG A 12 -11.84 19.28 -0.09
N PHE A 13 -11.10 20.33 -0.45
CA PHE A 13 -9.62 20.30 -0.40
C PHE A 13 -9.08 20.02 1.00
N LYS A 14 -9.69 20.60 2.04
CA LYS A 14 -9.30 20.34 3.44
C LYS A 14 -9.58 18.90 3.88
N ALA A 15 -10.54 18.23 3.26
CA ALA A 15 -10.88 16.84 3.58
C ALA A 15 -10.01 15.83 2.82
N ILE A 16 -9.34 16.24 1.73
CA ILE A 16 -8.43 15.39 0.97
C ILE A 16 -7.09 15.39 1.68
N ASN A 17 -6.68 14.23 2.18
CA ASN A 17 -5.38 13.99 2.80
C ASN A 17 -4.46 13.13 1.93
N THR A 18 -5.01 12.43 0.93
CA THR A 18 -4.29 11.42 0.17
C THR A 18 -4.70 11.42 -1.30
N ILE A 19 -3.73 11.20 -2.18
CA ILE A 19 -3.92 10.92 -3.61
C ILE A 19 -3.23 9.61 -3.95
N VAL A 20 -3.94 8.71 -4.63
CA VAL A 20 -3.44 7.37 -4.94
C VAL A 20 -3.32 7.17 -6.44
N TYR A 21 -2.16 6.69 -6.88
CA TYR A 21 -1.91 6.14 -8.19
C TYR A 21 -2.15 4.63 -8.11
N GLY A 22 -3.36 4.19 -8.41
CA GLY A 22 -3.69 2.76 -8.45
C GLY A 22 -3.31 2.17 -9.80
N CYS A 23 -2.53 1.10 -9.81
CA CYS A 23 -2.33 0.29 -11.01
C CYS A 23 -3.20 -0.96 -10.94
N SER A 24 -3.85 -1.28 -12.05
CA SER A 24 -4.41 -2.61 -12.31
C SER A 24 -3.38 -3.47 -13.04
N THR A 25 -3.70 -4.76 -13.22
CA THR A 25 -2.91 -5.75 -13.99
C THR A 25 -2.48 -5.29 -15.40
N THR A 26 -3.06 -4.21 -15.94
CA THR A 26 -2.69 -3.63 -17.24
C THR A 26 -1.52 -2.64 -17.17
N ASN A 27 -0.97 -2.35 -15.99
CA ASN A 27 0.16 -1.42 -15.81
C ASN A 27 -0.14 0.00 -16.36
N GLN A 28 -1.40 0.42 -16.17
CA GLN A 28 -1.96 1.70 -16.59
C GLN A 28 -2.61 2.34 -15.37
N PRO A 29 -1.98 3.36 -14.78
CA PRO A 29 -2.43 3.89 -13.51
C PRO A 29 -3.68 4.73 -13.70
N TYR A 30 -4.54 4.68 -12.69
CA TYR A 30 -5.60 5.64 -12.48
C TYR A 30 -5.33 6.38 -11.17
N VAL A 31 -5.41 7.70 -11.23
CA VAL A 31 -5.14 8.59 -10.10
C VAL A 31 -6.47 8.99 -9.48
N TYR A 32 -6.61 8.80 -8.18
CA TYR A 32 -7.86 9.00 -7.47
C TYR A 32 -7.66 9.50 -6.04
N ILE A 33 -8.73 10.06 -5.49
CA ILE A 33 -8.85 10.37 -4.07
C ILE A 33 -9.65 9.23 -3.41
N PRO A 34 -9.10 8.56 -2.39
CA PRO A 34 -9.84 7.53 -1.66
C PRO A 34 -10.97 8.20 -0.85
N TYR A 35 -12.17 7.61 -0.91
CA TYR A 35 -13.34 8.08 -0.17
C TYR A 35 -14.05 6.91 0.52
N LYS A 36 -14.83 7.17 1.58
CA LYS A 36 -15.42 6.13 2.45
C LYS A 36 -16.24 5.06 1.71
N ARG A 37 -16.78 5.38 0.52
CA ARG A 37 -17.66 4.50 -0.27
C ARG A 37 -17.16 4.26 -1.69
N GLY A 38 -15.89 4.57 -1.99
CA GLY A 38 -15.34 4.39 -3.33
C GLY A 38 -14.17 5.32 -3.61
N ASN A 39 -13.85 5.47 -4.89
CA ASN A 39 -12.73 6.26 -5.35
C ASN A 39 -13.23 7.40 -6.25
N ASP A 40 -12.78 8.61 -5.98
CA ASP A 40 -13.06 9.78 -6.82
C ASP A 40 -11.91 9.92 -7.83
N ILE A 41 -12.16 9.49 -9.06
CA ILE A 41 -11.13 9.41 -10.10
C ILE A 41 -10.80 10.81 -10.59
N ILE A 42 -9.54 11.22 -10.42
CA ILE A 42 -9.01 12.46 -10.98
C ILE A 42 -8.72 12.27 -12.46
N ILE A 43 -8.00 11.19 -12.81
CA ILE A 43 -7.52 10.94 -14.17
C ILE A 43 -7.12 9.48 -14.36
N ARG A 44 -7.35 8.91 -15.55
CA ARG A 44 -6.70 7.67 -15.97
C ARG A 44 -5.55 7.95 -16.93
N ILE A 45 -4.51 7.12 -16.91
CA ILE A 45 -3.38 7.23 -17.83
C ILE A 45 -3.24 5.92 -18.59
N MET A 46 -3.57 5.94 -19.89
CA MET A 46 -3.72 4.75 -20.72
C MET A 46 -2.85 4.80 -21.96
N LYS A 47 -2.41 3.63 -22.42
CA LYS A 47 -1.68 3.52 -23.69
C LYS A 47 -2.61 3.95 -24.83
N ASN A 48 -2.09 4.74 -25.75
CA ASN A 48 -2.82 5.09 -26.96
C ASN A 48 -2.81 3.92 -27.94
N ASP A 49 -3.99 3.37 -28.25
CA ASP A 49 -4.18 2.50 -29.39
C ASP A 49 -4.28 3.36 -30.64
N LYS A 50 -3.49 3.06 -31.67
CA LYS A 50 -3.32 3.87 -32.90
C LYS A 50 -4.63 4.22 -33.64
N ASN A 51 -5.76 3.61 -33.27
CA ASN A 51 -7.04 3.69 -33.96
C ASN A 51 -8.11 4.54 -33.25
N LYS A 52 -7.76 5.30 -32.21
CA LYS A 52 -8.74 6.10 -31.46
C LYS A 52 -8.35 7.58 -31.44
N ASN A 53 -9.28 8.46 -31.80
CA ASN A 53 -9.08 9.91 -31.79
C ASN A 53 -9.02 10.46 -30.36
N CYS A 54 -8.25 11.53 -30.14
CA CYS A 54 -8.31 12.30 -28.89
C CYS A 54 -9.43 13.34 -28.94
N ASP A 55 -9.98 13.70 -27.78
CA ASP A 55 -11.02 14.72 -27.67
C ASP A 55 -10.40 16.12 -27.57
N PHE A 56 -9.25 16.25 -26.90
CA PHE A 56 -8.50 17.50 -26.76
C PHE A 56 -7.03 17.23 -26.40
N GLN A 57 -6.20 18.27 -26.49
CA GLN A 57 -4.78 18.23 -26.15
C GLN A 57 -4.48 19.29 -25.10
N LEU A 58 -3.55 19.00 -24.18
CA LEU A 58 -3.00 19.99 -23.25
C LEU A 58 -1.48 19.95 -23.28
N ASP A 59 -0.86 21.13 -23.25
CA ASP A 59 0.57 21.27 -22.97
C ASP A 59 0.79 21.22 -21.45
N LEU A 60 1.50 20.19 -21.00
CA LEU A 60 1.97 20.04 -19.64
C LEU A 60 3.50 20.07 -19.64
N TYR A 61 4.07 21.17 -19.17
CA TYR A 61 5.52 21.37 -19.04
C TYR A 61 6.30 21.19 -20.36
N GLY A 62 5.75 21.67 -21.48
CA GLY A 62 6.35 21.57 -22.81
C GLY A 62 6.05 20.24 -23.52
N LYS A 63 5.25 19.35 -22.89
CA LYS A 63 4.78 18.11 -23.50
C LYS A 63 3.30 18.22 -23.83
N ILE A 64 2.98 18.15 -25.11
CA ILE A 64 1.58 18.01 -25.56
C ILE A 64 1.13 16.57 -25.26
N ILE A 65 0.06 16.45 -24.48
CA ILE A 65 -0.56 15.19 -24.11
C ILE A 65 -1.98 15.16 -24.66
N ASP A 66 -2.33 14.06 -25.31
CA ASP A 66 -3.67 13.78 -25.82
C ASP A 66 -4.58 13.31 -24.68
N PHE A 67 -5.80 13.83 -24.64
CA PHE A 67 -6.82 13.44 -23.67
C PHE A 67 -8.09 12.96 -24.34
N ARG A 68 -8.76 12.03 -23.66
CA ARG A 68 -10.17 11.69 -23.88
C ARG A 68 -10.98 11.95 -22.64
N LEU A 69 -12.28 12.15 -22.81
CA LEU A 69 -13.24 12.19 -21.72
C LEU A 69 -13.93 10.84 -21.64
N ASN A 70 -13.88 10.18 -20.48
CA ASN A 70 -14.72 9.02 -20.24
C ASN A 70 -16.18 9.49 -20.15
N LYS A 71 -17.01 9.03 -21.09
CA LYS A 71 -18.46 9.27 -21.14
C LYS A 71 -19.23 7.98 -20.89
N GLU A 72 -18.71 7.08 -20.04
CA GLU A 72 -19.51 5.93 -19.62
C GLU A 72 -20.77 6.43 -18.91
N ASN A 73 -21.91 5.82 -19.28
CA ASN A 73 -23.32 5.99 -18.89
C ASN A 73 -23.64 7.06 -17.82
N GLU A 74 -24.81 7.70 -17.92
CA GLU A 74 -25.32 8.82 -17.08
C GLU A 74 -25.16 8.68 -15.54
N GLN A 75 -24.83 7.50 -15.04
CA GLN A 75 -24.64 7.16 -13.62
C GLN A 75 -23.16 7.16 -13.17
N SER A 76 -22.19 7.25 -14.10
CA SER A 76 -20.75 7.26 -13.80
C SER A 76 -20.17 8.67 -13.90
N GLN A 77 -19.29 9.02 -12.97
CA GLN A 77 -18.58 10.30 -12.99
C GLN A 77 -17.64 10.36 -14.21
N SER A 78 -17.83 11.36 -15.07
CA SER A 78 -16.91 11.62 -16.18
C SER A 78 -15.53 12.03 -15.65
N TYR A 79 -14.48 11.43 -16.20
CA TYR A 79 -13.09 11.75 -15.86
C TYR A 79 -12.22 11.79 -17.11
N PRO A 80 -11.15 12.60 -17.12
CA PRO A 80 -10.19 12.62 -18.21
C PRO A 80 -9.35 11.34 -18.24
N ILE A 81 -8.94 10.97 -19.46
CA ILE A 81 -8.02 9.88 -19.76
C ILE A 81 -6.84 10.50 -20.52
N ALA A 82 -5.67 10.60 -19.90
CA ALA A 82 -4.43 10.95 -20.58
C ALA A 82 -3.92 9.76 -21.37
N LEU A 83 -3.52 10.00 -22.61
CA LEU A 83 -2.99 8.98 -23.51
C LEU A 83 -1.48 9.08 -23.61
N PHE A 84 -0.80 7.94 -23.72
CA PHE A 84 0.64 7.89 -23.94
C PHE A 84 1.05 6.87 -25.00
N TYR A 85 2.13 7.16 -25.72
CA TYR A 85 2.88 6.16 -26.47
C TYR A 85 3.92 5.49 -25.56
N LEU A 86 4.26 4.21 -25.82
CA LEU A 86 5.16 3.45 -24.94
C LEU A 86 6.52 4.14 -24.71
N SER A 87 7.07 4.78 -25.74
CA SER A 87 8.31 5.56 -25.65
C SER A 87 8.22 6.78 -24.72
N GLU A 88 7.02 7.25 -24.43
CA GLU A 88 6.74 8.48 -23.68
C GLU A 88 6.07 8.22 -22.34
N LYS A 89 5.81 6.94 -22.00
CA LYS A 89 5.09 6.49 -20.80
C LYS A 89 5.58 7.22 -19.55
N ARG A 90 6.89 7.25 -19.34
CA ARG A 90 7.52 7.88 -18.17
C ARG A 90 7.29 9.38 -18.13
N THR A 91 7.53 10.07 -19.25
CA THR A 91 7.36 11.52 -19.36
C THR A 91 5.92 11.94 -19.10
N VAL A 92 4.94 11.17 -19.62
CA VAL A 92 3.51 11.45 -19.36
C VAL A 92 3.18 11.29 -17.88
N TYR A 93 3.68 10.24 -17.21
CA TYR A 93 3.48 10.07 -15.76
C TYR A 93 4.06 11.22 -14.95
N GLU A 94 5.27 11.66 -15.28
CA GLU A 94 5.94 12.79 -14.63
C GLU A 94 5.16 14.10 -14.86
N CYS A 95 4.70 14.38 -16.08
CA CYS A 95 3.93 15.59 -16.38
C CYS A 95 2.59 15.65 -15.64
N ILE A 96 1.84 14.54 -15.64
CA ILE A 96 0.57 14.44 -14.91
C ILE A 96 0.80 14.58 -13.41
N HIS A 97 1.82 13.90 -12.87
CA HIS A 97 2.15 14.01 -11.46
C HIS A 97 2.54 15.43 -11.08
N ASN A 98 3.42 16.09 -11.82
CA ASN A 98 3.83 17.47 -11.55
C ASN A 98 2.63 18.41 -11.58
N TYR A 99 1.68 18.23 -12.51
CA TYR A 99 0.47 19.04 -12.55
C TYR A 99 -0.40 18.87 -11.29
N ILE A 100 -0.58 17.63 -10.84
CA ILE A 100 -1.32 17.31 -9.60
C ILE A 100 -0.55 17.83 -8.39
N PHE A 101 0.77 17.67 -8.37
CA PHE A 101 1.64 18.15 -7.30
C PHE A 101 1.61 19.67 -7.18
N ASP A 102 1.67 20.41 -8.28
CA ASP A 102 1.50 21.88 -8.27
C ASP A 102 0.11 22.32 -7.77
N PHE A 103 -0.87 21.42 -7.85
CA PHE A 103 -2.22 21.69 -7.42
C PHE A 103 -2.44 21.40 -5.94
N PHE A 104 -2.01 20.25 -5.41
CA PHE A 104 -2.23 19.88 -4.01
C PHE A 104 -1.02 20.17 -3.10
N GLY A 105 0.19 20.14 -3.66
CA GLY A 105 1.45 20.35 -2.94
C GLY A 105 1.66 19.33 -1.82
N ASN A 106 2.45 19.72 -0.83
CA ASN A 106 2.75 18.86 0.33
C ASN A 106 1.59 18.79 1.36
N ALA A 107 0.41 19.31 1.04
CA ALA A 107 -0.75 19.23 1.92
C ALA A 107 -1.42 17.84 1.90
N VAL A 108 -1.06 17.02 0.92
CA VAL A 108 -1.56 15.65 0.75
C VAL A 108 -0.39 14.68 0.64
N GLU A 109 -0.63 13.45 1.07
CA GLU A 109 0.28 12.34 0.82
C GLU A 109 -0.02 11.71 -0.54
N TYR A 110 1.03 11.31 -1.25
CA TYR A 110 0.89 10.64 -2.54
C TYR A 110 1.34 9.20 -2.39
N TYR A 111 0.45 8.28 -2.75
CA TYR A 111 0.76 6.87 -2.73
C TYR A 111 0.70 6.28 -4.13
N TRP A 112 1.68 5.48 -4.47
CA TRP A 112 1.56 4.56 -5.59
C TRP A 112 1.14 3.19 -5.06
N LYS A 113 -0.03 2.72 -5.48
CA LYS A 113 -0.63 1.47 -5.01
C LYS A 113 -0.66 0.45 -6.15
N GLU A 114 -0.01 -0.68 -5.92
CA GLU A 114 -0.01 -1.81 -6.85
C GLU A 114 -0.79 -2.99 -6.23
N ASP A 115 -1.85 -3.43 -6.90
CA ASP A 115 -2.71 -4.54 -6.49
C ASP A 115 -2.54 -5.69 -7.53
N ASP A 116 -1.86 -6.79 -7.15
CA ASP A 116 -1.59 -8.03 -7.93
C ASP A 116 -0.16 -8.14 -8.52
N TYR A 117 0.76 -8.65 -7.70
CA TYR A 117 2.14 -8.99 -8.11
C TYR A 117 2.19 -10.42 -8.63
N ARG A 118 2.36 -10.58 -9.94
CA ARG A 118 2.80 -11.84 -10.55
C ARG A 118 4.19 -11.67 -11.12
N CYS A 119 5.18 -11.53 -10.22
CA CYS A 119 6.63 -11.61 -10.46
C CYS A 119 7.30 -10.69 -11.50
N ASP A 120 6.57 -9.97 -12.35
CA ASP A 120 7.11 -9.02 -13.33
C ASP A 120 6.61 -7.61 -12.99
N LEU A 121 7.45 -6.81 -12.35
CA LEU A 121 7.02 -5.47 -11.94
C LEU A 121 7.11 -4.45 -13.06
N PRO A 122 6.17 -3.51 -13.08
CA PRO A 122 6.33 -2.34 -13.91
C PRO A 122 7.48 -1.49 -13.37
N ILE A 123 8.28 -0.94 -14.27
CA ILE A 123 9.18 0.17 -13.93
C ILE A 123 8.29 1.33 -13.47
N ILE A 124 8.18 1.52 -12.16
CA ILE A 124 7.44 2.64 -11.58
C ILE A 124 8.26 3.91 -11.82
N PRO A 125 7.64 4.98 -12.32
CA PRO A 125 8.32 6.27 -12.46
C PRO A 125 8.78 6.76 -11.07
N LYS A 126 10.02 7.23 -10.97
CA LYS A 126 10.52 7.90 -9.75
C LYS A 126 9.88 9.29 -9.64
N LEU A 127 8.65 9.32 -9.14
CA LEU A 127 7.86 10.55 -8.96
C LEU A 127 8.24 11.24 -7.64
N LYS A 128 8.18 12.57 -7.63
CA LYS A 128 8.55 13.39 -6.47
C LYS A 128 7.51 13.23 -5.36
N ASN A 129 7.95 13.07 -4.11
CA ASN A 129 7.07 13.01 -2.93
C ASN A 129 5.97 11.94 -3.03
N VAL A 130 6.20 10.87 -3.80
CA VAL A 130 5.33 9.69 -3.87
C VAL A 130 5.95 8.57 -3.04
N SER A 131 5.21 8.14 -2.02
CA SER A 131 5.52 6.93 -1.26
C SER A 131 4.89 5.71 -1.93
N PHE A 132 5.53 4.55 -1.78
CA PHE A 132 5.07 3.33 -2.42
C PHE A 132 4.34 2.41 -1.44
N CYS A 133 3.16 1.94 -1.85
CA CYS A 133 2.36 0.95 -1.13
C CYS A 133 2.15 -0.26 -2.03
N ALA A 134 2.56 -1.43 -1.57
CA ALA A 134 2.59 -2.65 -2.38
C ALA A 134 1.68 -3.72 -1.79
N LYS A 135 0.83 -4.35 -2.60
CA LYS A 135 0.15 -5.59 -2.23
C LYS A 135 0.75 -6.77 -3.00
N VAL A 136 1.73 -7.42 -2.38
CA VAL A 136 2.50 -8.53 -2.94
C VAL A 136 1.78 -9.85 -2.66
N HIS A 137 1.34 -10.53 -3.72
CA HIS A 137 0.79 -11.88 -3.63
C HIS A 137 1.86 -12.91 -3.96
N ILE A 138 2.39 -13.63 -2.97
CA ILE A 138 3.39 -14.69 -3.19
C ILE A 138 2.66 -16.03 -3.31
N ARG A 139 1.97 -16.23 -4.44
CA ARG A 139 1.29 -17.50 -4.75
C ARG A 139 1.99 -18.28 -5.85
N GLY A 140 2.38 -19.52 -5.53
CA GLY A 140 2.54 -20.59 -6.51
C GLY A 140 3.69 -20.50 -7.52
N CYS A 141 4.57 -19.51 -7.46
CA CYS A 141 5.76 -19.43 -8.32
C CYS A 141 6.95 -18.88 -7.54
N ARG A 142 8.14 -19.37 -7.91
CA ARG A 142 9.54 -18.94 -7.64
C ARG A 142 9.76 -17.48 -7.17
N ALA A 143 9.13 -17.04 -6.10
CA ALA A 143 9.43 -15.79 -5.45
C ALA A 143 10.67 -16.02 -4.60
N ASP A 144 11.80 -16.05 -5.30
CA ASP A 144 13.12 -16.02 -4.68
C ASP A 144 13.20 -14.74 -3.82
N PRO A 145 13.54 -14.85 -2.52
CA PRO A 145 13.84 -13.70 -1.67
C PRO A 145 14.75 -12.69 -2.37
N GLU A 146 15.76 -13.13 -3.13
CA GLU A 146 16.70 -12.24 -3.82
C GLU A 146 16.04 -11.33 -4.87
N ASN A 147 15.04 -11.86 -5.59
CA ASN A 147 14.29 -11.07 -6.57
C ASN A 147 13.43 -10.03 -5.85
N LEU A 148 12.76 -10.42 -4.77
CA LEU A 148 11.96 -9.50 -3.95
C LEU A 148 12.82 -8.42 -3.28
N GLU A 149 14.03 -8.75 -2.83
CA GLU A 149 14.97 -7.76 -2.31
C GLU A 149 15.42 -6.78 -3.37
N THR A 150 15.79 -7.28 -4.55
CA THR A 150 16.15 -6.44 -5.70
C THR A 150 15.02 -5.47 -6.00
N ILE A 151 13.78 -5.95 -5.97
CA ILE A 151 12.58 -5.12 -6.15
C ILE A 151 12.47 -4.08 -5.05
N PHE A 152 12.46 -4.47 -3.78
CA PHE A 152 12.30 -3.52 -2.68
C PHE A 152 13.42 -2.47 -2.69
N SER A 153 14.64 -2.86 -3.07
CA SER A 153 15.81 -1.97 -3.18
C SER A 153 15.59 -0.81 -4.17
N GLN A 154 14.78 -0.99 -5.22
CA GLN A 154 14.52 0.03 -6.24
C GLN A 154 13.68 1.21 -5.71
N TYR A 155 12.95 1.01 -4.61
CA TYR A 155 12.06 2.01 -4.05
C TYR A 155 12.76 2.82 -2.96
N PRO A 156 12.76 4.16 -3.03
CA PRO A 156 13.38 4.98 -1.99
C PRO A 156 12.56 5.00 -0.69
N VAL A 157 11.22 4.93 -0.79
CA VAL A 157 10.31 4.97 0.37
C VAL A 157 9.21 3.93 0.16
N LEU A 158 9.34 2.79 0.83
CA LEU A 158 8.32 1.75 0.93
C LEU A 158 7.52 1.99 2.21
N LYS A 159 6.24 2.34 2.07
CA LYS A 159 5.40 2.85 3.15
C LYS A 159 4.54 1.75 3.75
N ALA A 160 3.95 0.91 2.90
CA ALA A 160 3.19 -0.25 3.32
C ALA A 160 3.42 -1.45 2.40
N ILE A 161 3.44 -2.65 2.99
CA ILE A 161 3.47 -3.92 2.27
C ILE A 161 2.36 -4.80 2.79
N GLN A 162 1.53 -5.32 1.89
CA GLN A 162 0.69 -6.47 2.17
C GLN A 162 1.29 -7.70 1.49
N ILE A 163 1.49 -8.78 2.22
CA ILE A 163 2.13 -10.02 1.76
C ILE A 163 1.26 -11.24 2.06
N ASP A 164 0.96 -12.04 1.04
CA ASP A 164 0.35 -13.36 1.17
C ASP A 164 1.46 -14.41 1.01
N THR A 165 1.78 -15.18 2.07
CA THR A 165 2.94 -16.08 2.11
C THR A 165 2.60 -17.56 1.97
N ASP A 166 1.48 -17.91 1.34
CA ASP A 166 0.97 -19.28 1.18
C ASP A 166 2.04 -20.34 0.81
N MET A 167 3.13 -19.95 0.13
CA MET A 167 4.22 -20.83 -0.29
C MET A 167 5.64 -20.25 -0.17
N PHE A 168 5.85 -19.14 0.55
CA PHE A 168 7.18 -18.53 0.68
C PHE A 168 8.12 -19.40 1.53
N LYS A 169 9.29 -19.73 0.98
CA LYS A 169 10.38 -20.45 1.66
C LYS A 169 11.66 -19.63 1.53
N GLY A 170 12.03 -18.92 2.58
CA GLY A 170 13.23 -18.10 2.62
C GLY A 170 13.11 -16.99 3.66
N THR A 171 14.19 -16.26 3.87
CA THR A 171 14.27 -15.10 4.76
C THR A 171 14.86 -13.94 3.99
N PHE A 172 14.35 -12.73 4.21
CA PHE A 172 15.02 -11.53 3.75
C PHE A 172 16.27 -11.25 4.60
N SER A 173 17.28 -10.63 3.99
CA SER A 173 18.43 -10.06 4.70
C SER A 173 17.95 -9.10 5.80
N PRO A 174 18.64 -9.05 6.96
CA PRO A 174 18.30 -8.12 8.04
C PRO A 174 18.22 -6.65 7.60
N GLU A 175 19.01 -6.28 6.59
CA GLU A 175 19.10 -4.93 6.03
C GLU A 175 18.04 -4.65 4.95
N SER A 176 17.19 -5.63 4.62
CA SER A 176 16.18 -5.52 3.58
C SER A 176 15.23 -4.35 3.82
N LYS A 177 14.95 -3.59 2.74
CA LYS A 177 13.95 -2.51 2.77
C LYS A 177 12.55 -3.00 3.11
N PHE A 178 12.30 -4.31 2.98
CA PHE A 178 11.08 -4.94 3.49
C PHE A 178 10.85 -4.63 4.97
N TYR A 179 11.88 -4.75 5.81
CA TYR A 179 11.76 -4.52 7.25
C TYR A 179 11.69 -3.04 7.63
N GLN A 180 12.07 -2.15 6.72
CA GLN A 180 12.09 -0.69 6.92
C GLN A 180 10.74 -0.03 6.55
N THR A 181 9.75 -0.80 6.08
CA THR A 181 8.42 -0.28 5.78
C THR A 181 7.71 0.20 7.04
N GLU A 182 6.90 1.25 6.95
CA GLU A 182 6.17 1.77 8.12
C GLU A 182 5.06 0.80 8.58
N SER A 183 4.42 0.13 7.62
CA SER A 183 3.33 -0.81 7.88
C SER A 183 3.51 -2.11 7.11
N ILE A 184 3.20 -3.22 7.77
CA ILE A 184 3.14 -4.54 7.15
C ILE A 184 1.82 -5.24 7.46
N GLU A 185 1.20 -5.82 6.45
CA GLU A 185 0.08 -6.75 6.57
C GLU A 185 0.47 -8.09 5.99
N SER A 186 0.36 -9.16 6.78
CA SER A 186 0.78 -10.50 6.38
C SER A 186 -0.36 -11.48 6.57
N GLU A 187 -0.74 -12.16 5.51
CA GLU A 187 -1.66 -13.31 5.56
C GLU A 187 -0.83 -14.60 5.44
N GLN A 188 -0.88 -15.41 6.50
CA GLN A 188 -0.04 -16.59 6.67
C GLN A 188 -0.91 -17.81 6.94
N PHE A 189 -0.98 -18.72 5.97
CA PHE A 189 -1.65 -20.01 6.17
C PHE A 189 -0.71 -21.11 6.67
N LYS A 190 0.62 -20.88 6.61
CA LYS A 190 1.69 -21.70 7.21
C LYS A 190 2.56 -20.82 8.10
N HIS A 191 3.09 -21.40 9.19
CA HIS A 191 3.75 -20.67 10.28
C HIS A 191 5.12 -20.08 9.90
N ASN A 192 5.14 -18.83 9.41
CA ASN A 192 6.38 -18.08 9.11
C ASN A 192 6.48 -16.74 9.89
N ILE A 193 5.70 -16.57 10.97
CA ILE A 193 5.63 -15.31 11.74
C ILE A 193 7.00 -14.82 12.24
N PRO A 194 7.89 -15.68 12.81
CA PRO A 194 9.16 -15.21 13.33
C PRO A 194 9.99 -14.51 12.26
N ASP A 195 9.97 -15.03 11.04
CA ASP A 195 10.83 -14.56 9.95
C ASP A 195 10.36 -13.20 9.44
N ILE A 196 9.05 -13.01 9.24
CA ILE A 196 8.48 -11.80 8.66
C ILE A 196 8.65 -10.57 9.55
N LEU A 197 8.62 -10.73 10.87
CA LEU A 197 8.79 -9.61 11.79
C LEU A 197 10.18 -9.53 12.42
N SER A 198 11.05 -10.53 12.24
CA SER A 198 12.36 -10.67 12.91
C SER A 198 13.19 -9.39 13.00
N HIS A 199 13.26 -8.64 11.89
CA HIS A 199 14.04 -7.41 11.76
C HIS A 199 13.17 -6.16 11.55
N PHE A 200 11.86 -6.28 11.71
CA PHE A 200 10.92 -5.20 11.40
C PHE A 200 11.19 -3.94 12.24
N GLN A 201 11.31 -2.81 11.56
CA GLN A 201 11.62 -1.50 12.12
C GLN A 201 10.44 -0.50 11.98
N GLY A 202 9.32 -0.96 11.43
CA GLY A 202 8.13 -0.15 11.21
C GLY A 202 7.27 0.02 12.45
N ARG A 203 6.15 0.70 12.25
CA ARG A 203 5.24 1.17 13.30
C ARG A 203 3.98 0.33 13.44
N GLN A 204 3.56 -0.31 12.35
CA GLN A 204 2.30 -1.07 12.31
C GLN A 204 2.51 -2.47 11.72
N ALA A 205 2.00 -3.48 12.41
CA ALA A 205 2.00 -4.86 11.92
C ALA A 205 0.60 -5.48 12.07
N PHE A 206 0.11 -6.06 10.98
CA PHE A 206 -1.15 -6.79 10.91
C PHE A 206 -0.85 -8.21 10.45
N ILE A 207 -1.14 -9.20 11.27
CA ILE A 207 -0.91 -10.61 10.92
C ILE A 207 -2.24 -11.35 10.96
N GLN A 208 -2.54 -12.06 9.89
CA GLN A 208 -3.61 -13.03 9.83
C GLN A 208 -3.01 -14.44 9.74
N CYS A 209 -3.30 -15.29 10.72
CA CYS A 209 -2.77 -16.64 10.83
C CYS A 209 -3.84 -17.69 10.52
N GLY A 210 -3.49 -18.72 9.76
CA GLY A 210 -4.36 -19.83 9.35
C GLY A 210 -4.24 -21.11 10.19
N LYS A 211 -4.95 -22.15 9.70
CA LYS A 211 -5.41 -23.40 10.35
C LYS A 211 -4.35 -24.43 10.80
N ASP A 212 -3.07 -24.10 10.92
CA ASP A 212 -2.10 -25.14 11.31
C ASP A 212 -2.02 -25.30 12.85
N ARG A 213 -2.26 -26.52 13.33
CA ARG A 213 -2.50 -26.90 14.75
C ARG A 213 -1.23 -26.92 15.62
N ASN A 214 -0.12 -26.41 15.12
CA ASN A 214 1.18 -26.56 15.77
C ASN A 214 1.40 -25.52 16.89
N ASN A 215 1.77 -26.00 18.09
CA ASN A 215 2.11 -25.20 19.27
C ASN A 215 3.29 -24.21 19.06
N MET A 216 4.06 -24.37 17.99
CA MET A 216 5.21 -23.52 17.66
C MET A 216 4.79 -22.05 17.49
N LEU A 217 3.64 -21.80 16.82
CA LEU A 217 3.12 -20.46 16.61
C LEU A 217 2.82 -19.71 17.91
N VAL A 218 2.30 -20.43 18.92
CA VAL A 218 1.97 -19.86 20.23
C VAL A 218 3.24 -19.43 20.96
N SER A 219 4.27 -20.28 20.95
CA SER A 219 5.55 -19.99 21.60
C SER A 219 6.23 -18.78 20.98
N ASP A 220 6.30 -18.73 19.65
CA ASP A 220 6.97 -17.64 18.94
C ASP A 220 6.23 -16.32 19.10
N LEU A 221 4.89 -16.36 19.09
CA LEU A 221 4.10 -15.17 19.36
C LEU A 221 4.28 -14.67 20.80
N ILE A 222 4.30 -15.56 21.79
CA ILE A 222 4.53 -15.18 23.19
C ILE A 222 5.91 -14.54 23.33
N LYS A 223 6.95 -15.13 22.75
CA LYS A 223 8.31 -14.56 22.74
C LYS A 223 8.32 -13.19 22.08
N PHE A 224 7.72 -13.05 20.91
CA PHE A 224 7.62 -11.79 20.19
C PHE A 224 7.00 -10.69 21.06
N VAL A 225 5.80 -10.93 21.61
CA VAL A 225 5.08 -9.94 22.42
C VAL A 225 5.84 -9.60 23.70
N ASN A 226 6.49 -10.58 24.33
CA ASN A 226 7.28 -10.33 25.53
C ASN A 226 8.52 -9.48 25.25
N ARG A 227 9.23 -9.71 24.14
CA ARG A 227 10.37 -8.89 23.69
C ARG A 227 9.94 -7.46 23.32
N TRP A 228 8.77 -7.32 22.71
CA TRP A 228 8.21 -5.99 22.40
C TRP A 228 7.83 -5.23 23.67
N LYS A 229 7.04 -5.84 24.54
CA LYS A 229 6.61 -5.25 25.83
C LYS A 229 7.78 -4.90 26.75
N SER A 230 8.85 -5.70 26.75
CA SER A 230 10.05 -5.41 27.56
C SER A 230 10.93 -4.32 26.95
N GLY A 231 10.68 -3.91 25.70
CA GLY A 231 11.53 -2.98 24.95
C GLY A 231 12.82 -3.60 24.40
N GLU A 232 13.00 -4.92 24.53
CA GLU A 232 14.16 -5.65 24.01
C GLU A 232 14.23 -5.62 22.48
N ALA A 233 13.08 -5.64 21.81
CA ALA A 233 12.98 -5.59 20.35
C ALA A 233 11.77 -4.78 19.88
N PHE A 234 11.75 -4.43 18.60
CA PHE A 234 10.62 -3.77 17.93
C PHE A 234 10.27 -2.41 18.55
N GLN A 235 11.28 -1.59 18.85
CA GLN A 235 11.14 -0.32 19.58
C GLN A 235 10.22 0.69 18.86
N ASN A 236 10.17 0.62 17.52
CA ASN A 236 9.32 1.49 16.71
C ASN A 236 7.89 0.96 16.55
N LEU A 237 7.61 -0.30 16.93
CA LEU A 237 6.30 -0.91 16.74
C LEU A 237 5.32 -0.29 17.74
N GLU A 238 4.32 0.39 17.20
CA GLU A 238 3.28 1.09 17.96
C GLU A 238 1.95 0.33 17.95
N TYR A 239 1.68 -0.44 16.88
CA TYR A 239 0.45 -1.18 16.72
C TYR A 239 0.67 -2.59 16.18
N LEU A 240 0.14 -3.58 16.88
CA LEU A 240 0.11 -4.97 16.46
C LEU A 240 -1.33 -5.49 16.51
N ARG A 241 -1.81 -6.01 15.37
CA ARG A 241 -3.05 -6.80 15.33
C ARG A 241 -2.74 -8.19 14.82
N ILE A 242 -3.20 -9.18 15.56
CA ILE A 242 -3.10 -10.58 15.16
C ILE A 242 -4.50 -11.17 15.12
N GLN A 243 -4.87 -11.71 13.97
CA GLN A 243 -6.13 -12.38 13.75
C GLN A 243 -5.86 -13.85 13.46
N VAL A 244 -6.45 -14.73 14.26
CA VAL A 244 -6.31 -16.17 14.09
C VAL A 244 -7.58 -16.72 13.45
N ALA A 245 -7.47 -17.27 12.25
CA ALA A 245 -8.57 -17.86 11.50
C ALA A 245 -8.73 -19.37 11.81
N LEU A 246 -9.70 -19.68 12.68
CA LEU A 246 -10.31 -20.99 12.96
C LEU A 246 -9.48 -22.03 13.75
N PHE A 247 -10.18 -22.67 14.69
CA PHE A 247 -9.93 -23.89 15.47
C PHE A 247 -8.50 -24.17 15.97
N GLU A 248 -8.36 -24.18 17.30
CA GLU A 248 -7.28 -24.84 18.08
C GLU A 248 -6.07 -24.01 18.51
N ILE A 249 -6.00 -22.70 18.27
CA ILE A 249 -5.04 -21.88 19.04
C ILE A 249 -5.64 -21.57 20.42
N PRO A 250 -5.06 -22.06 21.52
CA PRO A 250 -5.55 -21.77 22.85
C PRO A 250 -5.26 -20.32 23.18
N GLN A 251 -6.24 -19.43 22.93
CA GLN A 251 -6.14 -18.00 23.25
C GLN A 251 -5.68 -17.78 24.69
N ASN A 252 -6.19 -18.58 25.62
CA ASN A 252 -5.79 -18.54 27.03
C ASN A 252 -4.28 -18.77 27.22
N ASN A 253 -3.64 -19.64 26.43
CA ASN A 253 -2.20 -19.88 26.53
C ASN A 253 -1.39 -18.66 26.07
N ILE A 254 -1.82 -18.02 24.98
CA ILE A 254 -1.20 -16.76 24.52
C ILE A 254 -1.41 -15.68 25.57
N MET A 255 -2.65 -15.47 26.01
CA MET A 255 -3.00 -14.44 26.99
C MET A 255 -2.24 -14.62 28.30
N ASN A 256 -2.14 -15.85 28.81
CA ASN A 256 -1.34 -16.17 29.99
C ASN A 256 0.16 -15.97 29.74
N GLY A 257 0.69 -16.45 28.62
CA GLY A 257 2.11 -16.35 28.28
C GLY A 257 2.60 -14.92 28.06
N VAL A 258 1.73 -14.03 27.57
CA VAL A 258 2.02 -12.60 27.45
C VAL A 258 1.60 -11.80 28.69
N GLY A 259 1.05 -12.45 29.72
CA GLY A 259 0.57 -11.79 30.93
C GLY A 259 -0.51 -10.74 30.68
N ALA A 260 -1.38 -10.97 29.69
CA ALA A 260 -2.48 -10.07 29.37
C ALA A 260 -3.49 -10.00 30.51
N LYS A 261 -3.94 -8.79 30.83
CA LYS A 261 -5.00 -8.55 31.81
C LYS A 261 -6.33 -8.33 31.08
N TYR A 262 -7.41 -8.88 31.64
CA TYR A 262 -8.75 -8.64 31.12
C TYR A 262 -9.10 -7.16 31.25
N VAL A 263 -9.59 -6.57 30.16
CA VAL A 263 -10.17 -5.22 30.16
C VAL A 263 -11.67 -5.41 29.98
N GLU A 264 -12.45 -5.02 31.00
CA GLU A 264 -13.91 -5.06 30.95
C GLU A 264 -14.43 -4.26 29.77
N THR A 265 -15.45 -4.79 29.08
CA THR A 265 -16.11 -4.16 27.92
C THR A 265 -16.69 -2.77 28.22
N THR A 266 -16.89 -2.44 29.49
CA THR A 266 -17.38 -1.14 29.96
C THR A 266 -16.28 -0.07 30.10
N LYS A 267 -15.00 -0.46 30.07
CA LYS A 267 -13.88 0.49 30.13
C LYS A 267 -13.55 0.99 28.73
N ILE A 268 -13.40 2.32 28.61
CA ILE A 268 -12.92 2.96 27.39
C ILE A 268 -11.51 2.41 27.12
N THR A 269 -11.39 1.58 26.09
CA THR A 269 -10.09 1.13 25.60
C THR A 269 -9.31 2.33 25.11
N PRO A 270 -7.97 2.37 25.31
CA PRO A 270 -7.14 3.41 24.71
C PRO A 270 -7.42 3.45 23.21
N LYS A 271 -7.98 4.57 22.73
CA LYS A 271 -8.16 4.77 21.29
C LYS A 271 -6.79 4.98 20.69
N HIS A 272 -6.31 3.99 19.96
CA HIS A 272 -5.15 4.16 19.12
C HIS A 272 -5.45 5.22 18.06
N SER A 273 -4.63 6.27 18.00
CA SER A 273 -4.87 7.46 17.19
C SER A 273 -4.18 7.45 15.83
N LEU A 274 -3.33 6.45 15.53
CA LEU A 274 -2.63 6.45 14.25
C LEU A 274 -3.60 6.06 13.13
N PRO A 275 -3.60 6.79 12.01
CA PRO A 275 -4.23 6.32 10.80
C PRO A 275 -3.59 4.99 10.38
N ARG A 276 -4.41 4.06 9.87
CA ARG A 276 -3.90 2.89 9.17
C ARG A 276 -3.21 3.42 7.90
N VAL A 277 -1.94 3.08 7.75
CA VAL A 277 -1.17 3.35 6.54
C VAL A 277 -1.68 2.49 5.38
#